data_AF-A0A8F3AFD5-F1
#
_entry.id   AF-A0A8F3AFD5-F1
#
_cell.length_a   1.000
_cell.length_b   1.000
_cell.length_c   1.000
_cell.angle_alpha   90.00
_cell.angle_beta   90.00
_cell.angle_gamma   90.00
#
_symmetry.space_group_name_H-M   'P 1'
#
loop_
_entity.id
_entity.type
_entity.pdbx_description
1 polymer ?
#
loop_
_entity_poly.entity_id
_entity_poly.type
_entity_poly.pdbx_seq_one_letter_code
_entity_poly.pdbx_strand_id
1 'polypeptide(L)'
;METDEYLLPELKKASIDVNMYRDFLVSELRYYIDEKIRKRPRSSIDMYLSIMRGDHLSECLEKLPVDASKAEHWHEVIRHLVYLRDESFKKQKWKKFYSENQKQIDEQRSKDLPLKISRRLASVKNPHRKGQTPFRSLKANEQLKEYKKAMVESKEDAGFVVRNYLKRLQLEGRIPNPYKLPFVSKTLTLQSANLPNPNVLLPGSTKSFVIEQAYDAVYIEAVIKPEVEYLINQSIMNDTDFQMNEKGPQRAKIHSTNAGIMTVHFLGAQFSPHSVMKNIAMDIKKSTRLYKLRHVWNVKATNKTALAHEKKVDEGYAVKGSGGYSDDEVICTKEYYQNLADAEASWEALIDDLRDYDKFGKMRPVRRKASLYRQEWREALDISSAYIETELRSICTKYKLSEEIFSEQDRVQKALQERYEERSQRYARLVEMLEKDKVFMHSELINFRNPVTHGLDDYLEADSNKQPQNKQGLPQMERLGMGKTLGDYLRIFKFSNYRMGQRYRKRFKFK
;
A
#
# COMPACT_ATOMS: atom_id res chain seq x y z
N MET A 1 39.81 47.63 4.87
CA MET A 1 38.72 48.08 5.75
C MET A 1 37.75 46.92 5.86
N GLU A 2 37.64 46.30 7.03
CA GLU A 2 36.72 45.19 7.29
C GLU A 2 35.27 45.68 7.12
N THR A 3 34.44 44.97 6.34
CA THR A 3 33.06 45.38 6.01
C THR A 3 31.98 44.53 6.66
N ASP A 4 32.35 43.55 7.49
CA ASP A 4 31.41 42.65 8.14
C ASP A 4 30.69 43.36 9.30
N GLU A 5 29.37 43.52 9.14
CA GLU A 5 28.45 44.24 10.03
C GLU A 5 28.43 43.66 11.45
N TYR A 6 28.76 42.37 11.61
CA TYR A 6 28.78 41.68 12.90
C TYR A 6 30.17 41.62 13.54
N LEU A 7 31.24 41.78 12.76
CA LEU A 7 32.62 41.72 13.23
C LEU A 7 33.12 43.07 13.76
N LEU A 8 32.76 44.16 13.09
CA LEU A 8 33.16 45.53 13.46
C LEU A 8 32.75 45.94 14.89
N PRO A 9 31.54 45.62 15.39
CA PRO A 9 31.16 45.94 16.77
C PRO A 9 31.94 45.14 17.80
N GLU A 10 32.26 43.87 17.52
CA GLU A 10 33.01 43.00 18.43
C GLU A 10 34.48 43.41 18.53
N LEU A 11 35.10 43.83 17.41
CA LEU A 11 36.44 44.41 17.42
C LEU A 11 36.50 45.74 18.18
N LYS A 12 35.44 46.58 18.09
CA LYS A 12 35.32 47.80 18.89
C LYS A 12 35.21 47.49 20.39
N LYS A 13 34.44 46.47 20.78
CA LYS A 13 34.36 46.01 22.18
C LYS A 13 35.71 45.52 22.69
N ALA A 14 36.42 44.73 21.89
CA ALA A 14 37.76 44.26 22.20
C ALA A 14 38.76 45.41 22.41
N SER A 15 38.59 46.53 21.71
CA SER A 15 39.48 47.70 21.83
C SER A 15 39.23 48.57 23.06
N ILE A 16 38.09 48.43 23.74
CA ILE A 16 37.72 49.22 24.93
C ILE A 16 38.37 48.64 26.20
N ASP A 17 38.25 47.32 26.39
CA ASP A 17 38.90 46.58 27.48
C ASP A 17 39.32 45.20 26.98
N VAL A 18 40.59 45.08 26.60
CA VAL A 18 41.16 43.88 25.99
C VAL A 18 41.16 42.69 26.94
N ASN A 19 41.43 42.93 28.23
CA ASN A 19 41.59 41.86 29.22
C ASN A 19 40.24 41.26 29.61
N MET A 20 39.25 42.12 29.88
CA MET A 20 37.89 41.67 30.20
C MET A 20 37.25 40.94 29.01
N TYR A 21 37.42 41.49 27.79
CA TYR A 21 36.88 40.87 26.59
C TYR A 21 37.54 39.53 26.26
N ARG A 22 38.85 39.40 26.50
CA ARG A 22 39.59 38.14 26.39
C ARG A 22 39.00 37.06 27.30
N ASP A 23 38.72 37.37 28.57
CA ASP A 23 38.15 36.39 29.50
C ASP A 23 36.77 35.90 29.05
N PHE A 24 35.95 36.80 28.50
CA PHE A 24 34.67 36.41 27.89
C PHE A 24 34.85 35.51 26.67
N LEU A 25 35.74 35.86 25.74
CA LEU A 25 36.04 35.04 24.57
C LEU A 25 36.50 33.63 24.97
N VAL A 26 37.41 33.54 25.94
CA VAL A 26 37.92 32.25 26.43
C VAL A 26 36.81 31.42 27.06
N SER A 27 35.92 32.04 27.85
CA SER A 27 34.77 31.35 28.45
C SER A 27 33.80 30.81 27.40
N GLU A 28 33.55 31.58 26.34
CA GLU A 28 32.63 31.20 25.27
C GLU A 28 33.25 30.13 24.34
N LEU A 29 34.54 30.25 24.02
CA LEU A 29 35.27 29.22 23.28
C LEU A 29 35.28 27.88 24.04
N ARG A 30 35.51 27.90 25.36
CA ARG A 30 35.41 26.69 26.20
C ARG A 30 34.02 26.07 26.11
N TYR A 31 32.97 26.88 26.21
CA TYR A 31 31.60 26.42 26.03
C TYR A 31 31.42 25.75 24.66
N TYR A 32 31.86 26.38 23.55
CA TYR A 32 31.75 25.79 22.21
C TYR A 32 32.52 24.48 22.05
N ILE A 33 33.73 24.39 22.60
CA ILE A 33 34.55 23.16 22.57
C ILE A 33 33.80 22.02 23.28
N ASP A 34 33.24 22.27 24.45
CA ASP A 34 32.46 21.27 25.20
C ASP A 34 31.16 20.89 24.48
N GLU A 35 30.48 21.86 23.87
CA GLU A 35 29.15 21.68 23.29
C GLU A 35 29.16 21.12 21.85
N LYS A 36 30.25 21.30 21.09
CA LYS A 36 30.36 20.91 19.68
C LYS A 36 31.47 19.90 19.38
N ILE A 37 32.64 20.03 20.00
CA ILE A 37 33.82 19.22 19.67
C ILE A 37 33.89 17.96 20.55
N ARG A 38 33.64 18.10 21.85
CA ARG A 38 33.71 16.97 22.81
C ARG A 38 32.48 16.07 22.83
N LYS A 39 31.39 16.43 22.15
CA LYS A 39 30.21 15.55 22.06
C LYS A 39 30.54 14.31 21.22
N ARG A 40 30.11 13.13 21.68
CA ARG A 40 30.24 11.88 20.93
C ARG A 40 29.56 12.00 19.55
N PRO A 41 30.28 11.82 18.44
CA PRO A 41 29.70 11.95 17.10
C PRO A 41 28.68 10.82 16.86
N ARG A 42 27.60 11.14 16.15
CA ARG A 42 26.52 10.19 15.83
C ARG A 42 26.72 9.50 14.48
N SER A 43 27.60 10.03 13.64
CA SER A 43 27.93 9.54 12.31
C SER A 43 29.38 9.82 11.95
N SER A 44 29.91 9.14 10.92
CA SER A 44 31.26 9.38 10.39
C SER A 44 31.42 10.79 9.81
N ILE A 45 30.36 11.34 9.21
CA ILE A 45 30.35 12.71 8.70
C ILE A 45 30.42 13.73 9.84
N ASP A 46 29.65 13.52 10.92
CA ASP A 46 29.71 14.39 12.10
C ASP A 46 31.09 14.35 12.76
N MET A 47 31.74 13.18 12.76
CA MET A 47 33.11 13.03 13.26
C MET A 47 34.12 13.82 12.42
N TYR A 48 34.05 13.71 11.09
CA TYR A 48 34.90 14.48 10.18
C TYR A 48 34.72 16.00 10.36
N LEU A 49 33.46 16.47 10.41
CA LEU A 49 33.18 17.90 10.62
C LEU A 49 33.66 18.41 11.98
N SER A 50 33.56 17.60 13.03
CA SER A 50 34.07 17.95 14.36
C SER A 50 35.60 18.09 14.37
N ILE A 51 36.30 17.16 13.70
CA ILE A 51 37.76 17.20 13.56
C ILE A 51 38.20 18.44 12.79
N MET A 52 37.62 18.71 11.61
CA MET A 52 37.97 19.88 10.79
C MET A 52 37.74 21.21 11.53
N ARG A 53 36.65 21.30 12.30
CA ARG A 53 36.34 22.49 13.11
C ARG A 53 37.35 22.65 14.26
N GLY A 54 37.75 21.55 14.88
CA GLY A 54 38.78 21.57 15.93
C GLY A 54 40.16 21.94 15.41
N ASP A 55 40.53 21.42 14.24
CA ASP A 55 41.80 21.69 13.56
C ASP A 55 41.94 23.17 13.19
N HIS A 56 40.90 23.73 12.55
CA HIS A 56 40.86 25.15 12.22
C HIS A 56 40.89 26.06 13.45
N LEU A 57 40.22 25.68 14.55
CA LEU A 57 40.29 26.44 15.81
C LEU A 57 41.70 26.36 16.43
N SER A 58 42.38 25.21 16.35
CA SER A 58 43.77 25.07 16.80
C SER A 58 44.68 25.99 16.01
N GLU A 59 44.54 26.01 14.69
CA GLU A 59 45.31 26.89 13.80
C GLU A 59 45.09 28.38 14.11
N CYS A 60 43.85 28.79 14.39
CA CYS A 60 43.54 30.17 14.79
C CYS A 60 44.16 30.54 16.15
N LEU A 61 44.26 29.59 17.09
CA LEU A 61 44.84 29.82 18.41
C LEU A 61 46.37 29.79 18.40
N GLU A 62 46.99 28.96 17.56
CA GLU A 62 48.46 28.88 17.41
C GLU A 62 49.06 30.14 16.78
N LYS A 63 48.29 30.85 15.95
CA LYS A 63 48.68 32.12 15.34
C LYS A 63 48.65 33.31 16.31
N LEU A 64 48.19 33.13 17.55
CA LEU A 64 48.18 34.19 18.56
C LEU A 64 49.60 34.42 19.12
N PRO A 65 50.14 35.66 19.07
CA PRO A 65 51.41 35.98 19.71
C PRO A 65 51.30 35.94 21.25
N VAL A 66 52.42 35.64 21.91
CA VAL A 66 52.51 35.44 23.37
C VAL A 66 52.07 36.69 24.16
N ASP A 67 52.28 37.89 23.62
CA ASP A 67 51.77 39.17 24.16
C ASP A 67 50.53 39.64 23.40
N ALA A 68 49.38 39.04 23.72
CA ALA A 68 48.10 39.28 23.07
C ALA A 68 47.35 40.53 23.61
N SER A 69 48.05 41.65 23.77
CA SER A 69 47.52 42.89 24.41
C SER A 69 46.83 43.86 23.44
N LYS A 70 46.79 43.55 22.14
CA LYS A 70 46.15 44.38 21.09
C LYS A 70 44.97 43.62 20.47
N ALA A 71 43.88 44.34 20.21
CA ALA A 71 42.66 43.78 19.61
C ALA A 71 42.89 43.15 18.21
N GLU A 72 43.87 43.66 17.45
CA GLU A 72 44.23 43.15 16.11
C GLU A 72 44.71 41.69 16.14
N HIS A 73 45.39 41.27 17.21
CA HIS A 73 45.87 39.91 17.35
C HIS A 73 44.72 38.89 17.52
N TRP A 74 43.57 39.33 18.02
CA TRP A 74 42.40 38.47 18.26
C TRP A 74 41.42 38.42 17.08
N HIS A 75 41.73 39.11 15.98
CA HIS A 75 40.80 39.30 14.87
C HIS A 75 40.23 37.99 14.31
N GLU A 76 41.08 37.02 13.98
CA GLU A 76 40.65 35.73 13.41
C GLU A 76 39.86 34.88 14.41
N VAL A 77 40.22 34.94 15.69
CA VAL A 77 39.50 34.22 16.75
C VAL A 77 38.11 34.81 16.96
N ILE A 78 37.99 36.14 16.97
CA ILE A 78 36.70 36.84 17.06
C ILE A 78 35.84 36.53 15.83
N ARG A 79 36.43 36.54 14.64
CA ARG A 79 35.75 36.18 13.39
C ARG A 79 35.19 34.77 13.41
N HIS A 80 35.99 33.80 13.85
CA HIS A 80 35.55 32.41 13.99
C HIS A 80 34.39 32.28 14.98
N LEU A 81 34.46 33.01 16.09
CA LEU A 81 33.42 33.00 17.12
C LEU A 81 32.11 33.66 16.65
N VAL A 82 32.18 34.76 15.90
CA VAL A 82 31.01 35.40 15.25
C VAL A 82 30.34 34.43 14.28
N TYR A 83 31.12 33.71 13.47
CA TYR A 83 30.60 32.67 12.59
C TYR A 83 29.85 31.56 13.36
N LEU A 84 30.39 31.10 14.49
CA LEU A 84 29.74 30.09 15.33
C LEU A 84 28.42 30.57 15.96
N ARG A 85 28.36 31.85 16.37
CA ARG A 85 27.14 32.49 16.87
C ARG A 85 26.06 32.52 15.78
N ASP A 86 26.40 32.90 14.56
CA ASP A 86 25.47 32.95 13.42
C ASP A 86 24.97 31.55 13.01
N GLU A 87 25.84 30.53 12.95
CA GLU A 87 25.41 29.14 12.72
C GLU A 87 24.38 28.68 13.77
N SER A 88 24.66 28.99 15.04
CA SER A 88 23.78 28.62 16.16
C SER A 88 22.44 29.33 16.05
N PHE A 89 22.44 30.62 15.71
CA PHE A 89 21.24 31.42 15.51
C PHE A 89 20.40 30.91 14.32
N LYS A 90 21.03 30.65 13.16
CA LYS A 90 20.37 30.06 11.98
C LYS A 90 19.73 28.72 12.31
N LYS A 91 20.40 27.87 13.09
CA LYS A 91 19.87 26.57 13.51
C LYS A 91 18.65 26.72 14.43
N GLN A 92 18.67 27.68 15.36
CA GLN A 92 17.52 27.95 16.22
C GLN A 92 16.34 28.51 15.42
N LYS A 93 16.59 29.44 14.50
CA LYS A 93 15.59 29.99 13.57
C LYS A 93 14.96 28.89 12.72
N TRP A 94 15.77 27.96 12.21
CA TRP A 94 15.28 26.81 11.45
C TRP A 94 14.45 25.84 12.30
N LYS A 95 14.87 25.54 13.54
CA LYS A 95 14.08 24.71 14.47
C LYS A 95 12.72 25.34 14.77
N LYS A 96 12.67 26.65 14.99
CA LYS A 96 11.43 27.39 15.21
C LYS A 96 10.53 27.31 13.97
N PHE A 97 11.08 27.62 12.80
CA PHE A 97 10.37 27.52 11.53
C PHE A 97 9.83 26.11 11.26
N TYR A 98 10.62 25.06 11.55
CA TYR A 98 10.19 23.67 11.41
C TYR A 98 9.06 23.33 12.37
N SER A 99 9.13 23.76 13.63
CA SER A 99 8.06 23.52 14.61
C SER A 99 6.75 24.19 14.20
N GLU A 100 6.81 25.39 13.63
CA GLU A 100 5.63 26.11 13.14
C GLU A 100 5.02 25.47 11.89
N ASN A 101 5.86 24.90 11.01
CA ASN A 101 5.45 24.39 9.69
C ASN A 101 5.58 22.86 9.54
N GLN A 102 5.60 22.12 10.66
CA GLN A 102 5.99 20.72 10.69
C GLN A 102 5.20 19.84 9.70
N LYS A 103 3.88 20.00 9.65
CA LYS A 103 3.01 19.19 8.79
C LYS A 103 3.33 19.39 7.30
N GLN A 104 3.50 20.63 6.86
CA GLN A 104 3.76 20.95 5.45
C GLN A 104 5.15 20.45 5.01
N ILE A 105 6.17 20.63 5.87
CA ILE A 105 7.53 20.18 5.58
C ILE A 105 7.61 18.65 5.53
N ASP A 106 6.98 17.95 6.48
CA ASP A 106 6.96 16.49 6.50
C ASP A 106 6.17 15.93 5.31
N GLU A 107 5.10 16.59 4.88
CA GLU A 107 4.36 16.24 3.67
C GLU A 107 5.19 16.42 2.40
N GLN A 108 5.87 17.55 2.23
CA GLN A 108 6.78 17.78 1.09
C GLN A 108 7.91 16.75 1.06
N ARG A 109 8.60 16.53 2.18
CA ARG A 109 9.64 15.50 2.29
C ARG A 109 9.13 14.11 1.95
N SER A 110 7.88 13.80 2.33
CA SER A 110 7.29 12.50 2.00
C SER A 110 7.00 12.33 0.50
N LYS A 111 6.74 13.43 -0.22
CA LYS A 111 6.51 13.46 -1.67
C LYS A 111 7.82 13.33 -2.46
N ASP A 112 8.90 13.94 -1.96
CA ASP A 112 10.20 13.95 -2.64
C ASP A 112 11.01 12.66 -2.43
N LEU A 113 10.60 11.81 -1.48
CA LEU A 113 11.29 10.54 -1.21
C LEU A 113 10.97 9.47 -2.27
N PRO A 114 11.96 8.68 -2.72
CA PRO A 114 11.74 7.53 -3.59
C PRO A 114 10.67 6.58 -3.03
N LEU A 115 9.77 6.10 -3.89
CA LEU A 115 8.62 5.23 -3.57
C LEU A 115 8.96 4.02 -2.67
N LYS A 116 10.17 3.46 -2.78
CA LYS A 116 10.62 2.35 -1.93
C LYS A 116 10.85 2.79 -0.47
N ILE A 117 11.40 3.97 -0.26
CA ILE A 117 11.72 4.53 1.06
C ILE A 117 10.44 5.04 1.73
N SER A 118 9.56 5.73 0.97
CA SER A 118 8.27 6.19 1.49
C SER A 118 7.38 5.04 1.96
N ARG A 119 7.32 3.93 1.21
CA ARG A 119 6.62 2.70 1.63
C ARG A 119 7.20 2.07 2.89
N ARG A 120 8.53 2.07 3.03
CA ARG A 120 9.21 1.55 4.23
C ARG A 120 8.89 2.41 5.45
N LEU A 121 8.95 3.73 5.33
CA LEU A 121 8.61 4.67 6.42
C LEU A 121 7.12 4.62 6.79
N ALA A 122 6.22 4.51 5.81
CA ALA A 122 4.79 4.32 6.06
C ALA A 122 4.48 2.99 6.77
N SER A 123 5.26 1.93 6.50
CA SER A 123 5.13 0.65 7.20
C SER A 123 5.58 0.73 8.66
N VAL A 124 6.56 1.60 8.98
CA VAL A 124 7.05 1.84 10.34
C VAL A 124 6.08 2.75 11.13
N LYS A 125 5.43 3.71 10.45
CA LYS A 125 4.43 4.61 11.06
C LYS A 125 3.07 3.96 11.34
N ASN A 126 2.79 2.76 10.82
CA ASN A 126 1.56 2.01 11.09
C ASN A 126 1.81 0.89 12.13
N PRO A 127 1.69 1.17 13.44
CA PRO A 127 1.90 0.17 14.50
C PRO A 127 0.84 -0.95 14.53
N HIS A 128 -0.21 -0.86 13.70
CA HIS A 128 -1.29 -1.86 13.61
C HIS A 128 -0.87 -3.27 13.13
N ARG A 129 0.43 -3.50 12.86
CA ARG A 129 0.97 -4.83 12.55
C ARG A 129 1.65 -5.53 13.73
N LYS A 130 1.73 -4.93 14.93
CA LYS A 130 2.04 -5.72 16.13
C LYS A 130 0.89 -6.70 16.33
N GLY A 131 1.20 -8.00 16.43
CA GLY A 131 0.21 -9.05 16.64
C GLY A 131 -0.74 -8.61 17.76
N GLN A 132 -2.04 -8.53 17.45
CA GLN A 132 -3.03 -8.18 18.45
C GLN A 132 -2.95 -9.27 19.52
N THR A 133 -2.70 -8.86 20.75
CA THR A 133 -2.72 -9.77 21.90
C THR A 133 -4.11 -10.40 21.99
N PRO A 134 -4.21 -11.73 22.16
CA PRO A 134 -5.49 -12.40 22.31
C PRO A 134 -6.34 -11.75 23.41
N PHE A 135 -7.66 -11.72 23.27
CA PHE A 135 -8.55 -11.02 24.20
C PHE A 135 -8.39 -11.56 25.63
N ARG A 136 -8.30 -12.88 25.78
CA ARG A 136 -8.08 -13.56 27.07
C ARG A 136 -6.73 -13.22 27.72
N SER A 137 -5.75 -12.75 26.96
CA SER A 137 -4.43 -12.34 27.48
C SER A 137 -4.38 -10.87 27.95
N LEU A 138 -5.41 -10.08 27.66
CA LEU A 138 -5.51 -8.69 28.09
C LEU A 138 -5.75 -8.60 29.61
N LYS A 139 -5.36 -7.49 30.23
CA LYS A 139 -5.71 -7.22 31.63
C LYS A 139 -7.21 -6.98 31.76
N ALA A 140 -7.80 -7.29 32.93
CA ALA A 140 -9.24 -7.16 33.17
C ALA A 140 -9.83 -5.78 32.77
N ASN A 141 -9.12 -4.69 33.05
CA ASN A 141 -9.55 -3.33 32.67
C ASN A 141 -9.56 -3.11 31.15
N GLU A 142 -8.62 -3.72 30.43
CA GLU A 142 -8.54 -3.64 28.97
C GLU A 142 -9.61 -4.52 28.32
N GLN A 143 -9.84 -5.72 28.88
CA GLN A 143 -10.95 -6.60 28.47
C GLN A 143 -12.30 -5.90 28.61
N LEU A 144 -12.55 -5.23 29.74
CA LEU A 144 -13.78 -4.47 29.96
C LEU A 144 -13.93 -3.32 28.95
N LYS A 145 -12.84 -2.64 28.59
CA LYS A 145 -12.86 -1.56 27.61
C LYS A 145 -13.20 -2.07 26.21
N GLU A 146 -12.56 -3.16 25.77
CA GLU A 146 -12.85 -3.81 24.49
C GLU A 146 -14.30 -4.34 24.47
N TYR A 147 -14.77 -4.95 25.55
CA TYR A 147 -16.15 -5.44 25.67
C TYR A 147 -17.16 -4.30 25.56
N LYS A 148 -16.98 -3.19 26.30
CA LYS A 148 -17.85 -2.01 26.21
C LYS A 148 -17.89 -1.44 24.80
N LYS A 149 -16.74 -1.34 24.15
CA LYS A 149 -16.63 -0.86 22.77
C LYS A 149 -17.36 -1.78 21.81
N ALA A 150 -17.12 -3.09 21.89
CA ALA A 150 -17.76 -4.10 21.04
C ALA A 150 -19.29 -4.13 21.24
N MET A 151 -19.77 -3.93 22.47
CA MET A 151 -21.20 -3.84 22.77
C MET A 151 -21.86 -2.60 22.16
N VAL A 152 -21.19 -1.45 22.16
CA VAL A 152 -21.69 -0.24 21.48
C VAL A 152 -21.78 -0.48 19.99
N GLU A 153 -20.71 -1.01 19.37
CA GLU A 153 -20.71 -1.36 17.94
C GLU A 153 -21.83 -2.38 17.61
N SER A 154 -22.03 -3.39 18.46
CA SER A 154 -23.07 -4.41 18.31
C SER A 154 -24.48 -3.81 18.30
N LYS A 155 -24.78 -2.91 19.24
CA LYS A 155 -26.08 -2.21 19.29
C LYS A 155 -26.32 -1.37 18.04
N GLU A 156 -25.31 -0.68 17.55
CA GLU A 156 -25.43 0.13 16.34
C GLU A 156 -25.65 -0.73 15.08
N ASP A 157 -25.00 -1.88 14.98
CA ASP A 157 -25.14 -2.80 13.86
C ASP A 157 -26.50 -3.52 13.88
N ALA A 158 -26.95 -3.99 15.05
CA ALA A 158 -28.30 -4.53 15.22
C ALA A 158 -29.36 -3.48 14.84
N GLY A 159 -29.22 -2.26 15.37
CA GLY A 159 -30.12 -1.14 15.06
C GLY A 159 -30.10 -0.78 13.58
N PHE A 160 -28.97 -0.86 12.89
CA PHE A 160 -28.93 -0.66 11.43
C PHE A 160 -29.75 -1.71 10.68
N VAL A 161 -29.59 -3.00 11.00
CA VAL A 161 -30.30 -4.09 10.34
C VAL A 161 -31.80 -4.03 10.60
N VAL A 162 -32.21 -3.86 11.86
CA VAL A 162 -33.62 -3.73 12.25
C VAL A 162 -34.28 -2.54 11.57
N ARG A 163 -33.63 -1.37 11.53
CA ARG A 163 -34.15 -0.19 10.85
C ARG A 163 -34.42 -0.43 9.37
N ASN A 164 -33.51 -1.07 8.66
CA ASN A 164 -33.70 -1.38 7.25
C ASN A 164 -34.80 -2.41 7.02
N TYR A 165 -34.96 -3.36 7.94
CA TYR A 165 -36.06 -4.32 7.89
C TYR A 165 -37.41 -3.66 8.11
N LEU A 166 -37.55 -2.84 9.15
CA LEU A 166 -38.77 -2.07 9.41
C LEU A 166 -39.10 -1.14 8.24
N LYS A 167 -38.08 -0.52 7.62
CA LYS A 167 -38.24 0.28 6.40
C LYS A 167 -38.86 -0.54 5.26
N ARG A 168 -38.41 -1.78 5.09
CA ARG A 168 -38.96 -2.71 4.09
C ARG A 168 -40.42 -3.07 4.41
N LEU A 169 -40.72 -3.40 5.66
CA LEU A 169 -42.09 -3.70 6.09
C LEU A 169 -43.05 -2.51 5.91
N GLN A 170 -42.56 -1.27 6.11
CA GLN A 170 -43.33 -0.05 5.86
C GLN A 170 -43.65 0.12 4.37
N LEU A 171 -42.66 -0.09 3.49
CA LEU A 171 -42.85 -0.04 2.03
C LEU A 171 -43.84 -1.09 1.52
N GLU A 172 -43.82 -2.28 2.10
CA GLU A 172 -44.74 -3.37 1.76
C GLU A 172 -46.15 -3.16 2.34
N GLY A 173 -46.37 -2.10 3.14
CA GLY A 173 -47.65 -1.83 3.80
C GLY A 173 -47.99 -2.81 4.93
N ARG A 174 -47.03 -3.64 5.38
CA ARG A 174 -47.24 -4.62 6.47
C ARG A 174 -47.29 -3.97 7.85
N ILE A 175 -46.54 -2.89 8.03
CA ILE A 175 -46.60 -2.08 9.26
C ILE A 175 -46.98 -0.64 8.93
N PRO A 176 -47.80 0.00 9.78
CA PRO A 176 -48.17 1.39 9.59
C PRO A 176 -46.95 2.29 9.72
N ASN A 177 -47.00 3.44 9.05
CA ASN A 177 -45.99 4.46 9.16
C ASN A 177 -45.95 5.01 10.60
N PRO A 178 -44.77 5.07 11.25
CA PRO A 178 -44.68 5.42 12.66
C PRO A 178 -45.21 6.83 12.95
N TYR A 179 -45.02 7.79 12.03
CA TYR A 179 -45.53 9.15 12.21
C TYR A 179 -47.06 9.30 12.09
N LYS A 180 -47.76 8.23 11.67
CA LYS A 180 -49.23 8.17 11.63
C LYS A 180 -49.82 7.48 12.87
N LEU A 181 -48.98 6.99 13.77
CA LEU A 181 -49.45 6.33 14.98
C LEU A 181 -49.85 7.36 16.05
N PRO A 182 -50.95 7.11 16.79
CA PRO A 182 -51.54 8.08 17.72
C PRO A 182 -50.66 8.40 18.93
N PHE A 183 -49.69 7.54 19.24
CA PHE A 183 -48.82 7.65 20.42
C PHE A 183 -47.52 8.41 20.16
N VAL A 184 -47.24 8.79 18.90
CA VAL A 184 -46.04 9.55 18.55
C VAL A 184 -46.27 11.04 18.83
N SER A 185 -45.24 11.73 19.34
CA SER A 185 -45.37 13.12 19.77
C SER A 185 -45.90 14.04 18.66
N LYS A 186 -46.80 14.98 19.01
CA LYS A 186 -47.38 15.92 18.06
C LYS A 186 -46.33 16.73 17.28
N THR A 187 -45.15 16.96 17.87
CA THR A 187 -44.01 17.61 17.20
C THR A 187 -43.45 16.81 16.02
N LEU A 188 -43.49 15.48 16.10
CA LEU A 188 -43.12 14.57 15.02
C LEU A 188 -44.28 14.35 14.04
N THR A 189 -45.53 14.37 14.51
CA THR A 189 -46.74 14.28 13.68
C THR A 189 -46.92 15.52 12.77
N LEU A 190 -46.52 16.71 13.21
CA LEU A 190 -46.57 17.92 12.36
C LEU A 190 -45.65 17.81 11.12
N GLN A 191 -44.59 17.01 11.20
CA GLN A 191 -43.75 16.72 10.03
C GLN A 191 -44.47 15.82 9.01
N SER A 192 -45.47 15.03 9.44
CA SER A 192 -46.18 14.07 8.58
C SER A 192 -47.37 14.66 7.82
N ALA A 193 -47.92 15.79 8.26
CA ALA A 193 -49.04 16.47 7.62
C ALA A 193 -48.72 16.97 6.19
N ASN A 194 -47.44 17.17 5.86
CA ASN A 194 -46.98 17.68 4.57
C ASN A 194 -46.47 16.60 3.60
N LEU A 195 -46.63 15.31 3.92
CA LEU A 195 -45.96 14.25 3.17
C LEU A 195 -46.90 13.50 2.21
N PRO A 196 -46.48 13.28 0.95
CA PRO A 196 -47.31 12.63 -0.06
C PRO A 196 -47.47 11.13 0.23
N ASN A 197 -48.55 10.55 -0.33
CA ASN A 197 -48.94 9.13 -0.49
C ASN A 197 -48.36 8.10 0.53
N PRO A 198 -49.19 7.30 1.25
CA PRO A 198 -48.75 6.24 2.17
C PRO A 198 -47.69 5.25 1.63
N ASN A 199 -47.59 5.09 0.31
CA ASN A 199 -46.63 4.20 -0.34
C ASN A 199 -45.23 4.82 -0.53
N VAL A 200 -45.02 6.08 -0.15
CA VAL A 200 -43.73 6.78 -0.25
C VAL A 200 -43.05 6.80 1.12
N LEU A 201 -41.81 6.31 1.18
CA LEU A 201 -40.99 6.34 2.39
C LEU A 201 -40.75 7.76 2.88
N LEU A 202 -41.11 8.02 4.13
CA LEU A 202 -40.81 9.31 4.75
C LEU A 202 -39.35 9.33 5.22
N PRO A 203 -38.57 10.37 4.84
CA PRO A 203 -37.21 10.52 5.33
C PRO A 203 -37.18 10.55 6.86
N GLY A 204 -36.50 9.59 7.48
CA GLY A 204 -36.35 9.53 8.93
C GLY A 204 -37.39 8.71 9.69
N SER A 205 -38.35 8.06 9.03
CA SER A 205 -39.35 7.16 9.67
C SER A 205 -38.71 6.03 10.48
N THR A 206 -37.49 5.65 10.14
CA THR A 206 -36.76 4.59 10.83
C THR A 206 -35.64 5.12 11.72
N LYS A 207 -35.64 6.38 12.17
CA LYS A 207 -34.69 6.82 13.19
C LYS A 207 -34.98 6.09 14.52
N SER A 208 -33.93 5.76 15.29
CA SER A 208 -34.08 4.93 16.50
C SER A 208 -35.08 5.51 17.50
N PHE A 209 -35.01 6.82 17.78
CA PHE A 209 -35.95 7.48 18.69
C PHE A 209 -37.41 7.46 18.21
N VAL A 210 -37.64 7.42 16.88
CA VAL A 210 -38.99 7.35 16.30
C VAL A 210 -39.54 5.95 16.47
N ILE A 211 -38.71 4.94 16.20
CA ILE A 211 -39.07 3.53 16.37
C ILE A 211 -39.40 3.22 17.82
N GLU A 212 -38.58 3.72 18.76
CA GLU A 212 -38.78 3.52 20.20
C GLU A 212 -40.09 4.14 20.73
N GLN A 213 -40.57 5.22 20.12
CA GLN A 213 -41.85 5.85 20.49
C GLN A 213 -43.04 5.24 19.76
N ALA A 214 -42.85 4.79 18.53
CA ALA A 214 -43.92 4.36 17.64
C ALA A 214 -44.28 2.88 17.82
N TYR A 215 -43.29 2.04 18.09
CA TYR A 215 -43.45 0.59 18.14
C TYR A 215 -43.07 0.06 19.53
N ASP A 216 -43.73 -1.01 19.93
CA ASP A 216 -43.41 -1.70 21.19
C ASP A 216 -41.99 -2.29 21.13
N ALA A 217 -41.14 -1.87 22.05
CA ALA A 217 -39.78 -2.37 22.19
C ALA A 217 -39.76 -3.88 22.46
N VAL A 218 -40.72 -4.41 23.24
CA VAL A 218 -40.82 -5.84 23.53
C VAL A 218 -41.10 -6.62 22.26
N TYR A 219 -42.00 -6.11 21.41
CA TYR A 219 -42.28 -6.73 20.11
C TYR A 219 -41.07 -6.72 19.18
N ILE A 220 -40.32 -5.62 19.13
CA ILE A 220 -39.10 -5.53 18.31
C ILE A 220 -38.05 -6.54 18.77
N GLU A 221 -37.82 -6.61 20.09
CA GLU A 221 -36.83 -7.51 20.67
C GLU A 221 -37.23 -8.98 20.53
N ALA A 222 -38.49 -9.31 20.83
CA ALA A 222 -38.97 -10.68 20.89
C ALA A 222 -39.38 -11.27 19.54
N VAL A 223 -39.85 -10.45 18.59
CA VAL A 223 -40.38 -10.95 17.29
C VAL A 223 -39.50 -10.49 16.13
N ILE A 224 -39.33 -9.19 15.95
CA ILE A 224 -38.66 -8.64 14.76
C ILE A 224 -37.19 -9.06 14.70
N LYS A 225 -36.45 -8.99 15.79
CA LYS A 225 -35.03 -9.34 15.78
C LYS A 225 -34.77 -10.81 15.43
N PRO A 226 -35.43 -11.79 16.10
CA PRO A 226 -35.32 -13.19 15.72
C PRO A 226 -35.80 -13.47 14.28
N GLU A 227 -36.87 -12.83 13.83
CA GLU A 227 -37.37 -12.95 12.46
C GLU A 227 -36.31 -12.53 11.43
N VAL A 228 -35.68 -11.38 11.64
CA VAL A 228 -34.64 -10.88 10.74
C VAL A 228 -33.39 -11.76 10.78
N GLU A 229 -32.98 -12.21 11.96
CA GLU A 229 -31.87 -13.17 12.10
C GLU A 229 -32.17 -14.46 11.33
N TYR A 230 -33.39 -15.00 11.46
CA TYR A 230 -33.83 -16.20 10.77
C TYR A 230 -33.86 -16.02 9.25
N LEU A 231 -34.50 -14.95 8.74
CA LEU A 231 -34.60 -14.68 7.30
C LEU A 231 -33.24 -14.49 6.63
N ILE A 232 -32.31 -13.79 7.29
CA ILE A 232 -30.95 -13.63 6.77
C ILE A 232 -30.25 -14.99 6.68
N ASN A 233 -30.35 -15.81 7.73
CA ASN A 233 -29.74 -17.14 7.73
C ASN A 233 -30.42 -18.09 6.74
N GLN A 234 -31.73 -17.95 6.52
CA GLN A 234 -32.47 -18.71 5.52
C GLN A 234 -32.02 -18.35 4.10
N SER A 235 -31.78 -17.06 3.81
CA SER A 235 -31.18 -16.65 2.54
C SER A 235 -29.81 -17.26 2.33
N ILE A 236 -28.97 -17.31 3.37
CA ILE A 236 -27.64 -17.94 3.30
C ILE A 236 -27.76 -19.47 3.08
N MET A 237 -28.75 -20.09 3.70
CA MET A 237 -29.05 -21.51 3.52
C MET A 237 -29.48 -21.79 2.08
N ASN A 238 -30.40 -21.00 1.51
CA ASN A 238 -30.85 -21.13 0.13
C ASN A 238 -29.70 -20.94 -0.87
N ASP A 239 -28.80 -19.98 -0.64
CA ASP A 239 -27.60 -19.80 -1.46
C ASP A 239 -26.66 -21.02 -1.38
N THR A 240 -26.60 -21.67 -0.21
CA THR A 240 -25.82 -22.89 -0.01
C THR A 240 -26.46 -24.08 -0.71
N ASP A 241 -27.79 -24.22 -0.60
CA ASP A 241 -28.59 -25.24 -1.27
C ASP A 241 -28.41 -25.17 -2.79
N PHE A 242 -28.60 -23.98 -3.37
CA PHE A 242 -28.38 -23.73 -4.80
C PHE A 242 -26.96 -24.10 -5.24
N GLN A 243 -25.94 -23.81 -4.41
CA GLN A 243 -24.56 -24.18 -4.73
C GLN A 243 -24.32 -25.70 -4.75
N MET A 244 -25.01 -26.46 -3.88
CA MET A 244 -24.84 -27.91 -3.78
C MET A 244 -25.73 -28.65 -4.79
N ASN A 245 -27.00 -28.28 -4.91
CA ASN A 245 -27.96 -29.06 -5.70
C ASN A 245 -27.97 -28.66 -7.18
N GLU A 246 -27.89 -27.36 -7.50
CA GLU A 246 -28.05 -26.89 -8.88
C GLU A 246 -26.70 -26.63 -9.58
N LYS A 247 -25.76 -25.97 -8.89
CA LYS A 247 -24.51 -25.53 -9.52
C LYS A 247 -23.45 -26.64 -9.59
N GLY A 248 -23.37 -27.47 -8.56
CA GLY A 248 -22.36 -28.51 -8.43
C GLY A 248 -20.91 -27.99 -8.25
N PRO A 249 -19.92 -28.86 -8.46
CA PRO A 249 -18.51 -28.51 -8.31
C PRO A 249 -18.08 -27.46 -9.34
N GLN A 250 -17.23 -26.51 -8.90
CA GLN A 250 -16.68 -25.50 -9.81
C GLN A 250 -15.77 -26.18 -10.84
N ARG A 251 -15.82 -25.69 -12.09
CA ARG A 251 -14.99 -26.20 -13.18
C ARG A 251 -13.73 -25.34 -13.36
N ALA A 252 -12.57 -25.97 -13.36
CA ALA A 252 -11.31 -25.35 -13.74
C ALA A 252 -11.36 -25.03 -15.24
N LYS A 253 -11.25 -23.75 -15.60
CA LYS A 253 -11.26 -23.28 -16.98
C LYS A 253 -9.95 -22.56 -17.31
N ILE A 254 -9.34 -22.96 -18.41
CA ILE A 254 -8.26 -22.20 -19.04
C ILE A 254 -8.87 -20.97 -19.70
N HIS A 255 -8.37 -19.80 -19.33
CA HIS A 255 -8.75 -18.53 -19.93
C HIS A 255 -7.66 -18.12 -20.92
N SER A 256 -8.07 -17.52 -22.03
CA SER A 256 -7.18 -16.89 -23.00
C SER A 256 -7.43 -15.38 -22.99
N THR A 257 -6.37 -14.59 -22.91
CA THR A 257 -6.45 -13.14 -23.09
C THR A 257 -5.42 -12.66 -24.09
N ASN A 258 -5.80 -11.75 -24.97
CA ASN A 258 -4.87 -11.05 -25.85
C ASN A 258 -4.37 -9.83 -25.08
N ALA A 259 -3.25 -9.97 -24.37
CA ALA A 259 -2.69 -8.91 -23.55
C ALA A 259 -1.34 -8.47 -24.10
N GLY A 260 -1.27 -7.20 -24.53
CA GLY A 260 -0.09 -6.69 -25.22
C GLY A 260 0.03 -7.31 -26.60
N ILE A 261 1.06 -8.14 -26.78
CA ILE A 261 1.56 -8.56 -28.10
C ILE A 261 1.52 -10.08 -28.26
N MET A 262 1.12 -10.79 -27.21
CA MET A 262 0.93 -12.24 -27.22
C MET A 262 -0.42 -12.62 -26.62
N THR A 263 -0.86 -13.82 -26.97
CA THR A 263 -2.00 -14.48 -26.34
C THR A 263 -1.52 -15.21 -25.09
N VAL A 264 -2.10 -14.89 -23.94
CA VAL A 264 -1.74 -15.49 -22.66
C VAL A 264 -2.81 -16.49 -22.25
N HIS A 265 -2.43 -17.76 -22.14
CA HIS A 265 -3.26 -18.82 -21.58
C HIS A 265 -2.92 -19.04 -20.10
N PHE A 266 -3.95 -19.03 -19.24
CA PHE A 266 -3.76 -19.21 -17.79
C PHE A 266 -5.01 -19.80 -17.14
N LEU A 267 -4.84 -20.42 -15.97
CA LEU A 267 -5.96 -20.88 -15.14
C LEU A 267 -6.55 -19.72 -14.34
N GLY A 268 -7.88 -19.56 -14.42
CA GLY A 268 -8.60 -18.40 -13.91
C GLY A 268 -8.33 -18.05 -12.44
N ALA A 269 -8.70 -16.81 -12.07
CA ALA A 269 -8.34 -16.12 -10.83
C ALA A 269 -8.75 -16.81 -9.51
N GLN A 270 -9.59 -17.85 -9.54
CA GLN A 270 -9.95 -18.60 -8.34
C GLN A 270 -8.80 -19.45 -7.79
N PHE A 271 -7.79 -19.77 -8.62
CA PHE A 271 -6.67 -20.63 -8.25
C PHE A 271 -5.30 -19.99 -8.42
N SER A 272 -5.21 -18.96 -9.26
CA SER A 272 -3.94 -18.25 -9.44
C SER A 272 -3.69 -17.32 -8.25
N PRO A 273 -2.67 -17.58 -7.41
CA PRO A 273 -2.28 -16.65 -6.36
C PRO A 273 -2.01 -15.27 -6.96
N HIS A 274 -2.23 -14.21 -6.19
CA HIS A 274 -1.94 -12.84 -6.64
C HIS A 274 -0.49 -12.69 -7.17
N SER A 275 0.45 -13.49 -6.65
CA SER A 275 1.82 -13.57 -7.15
C SER A 275 1.93 -14.11 -8.59
N VAL A 276 1.15 -15.13 -8.96
CA VAL A 276 1.15 -15.69 -10.33
C VAL A 276 0.56 -14.69 -11.31
N MET A 277 -0.56 -14.06 -10.97
CA MET A 277 -1.14 -12.99 -11.79
C MET A 277 -0.20 -11.79 -11.92
N LYS A 278 0.52 -11.44 -10.86
CA LYS A 278 1.57 -10.42 -10.90
C LYS A 278 2.71 -10.81 -11.84
N ASN A 279 3.15 -12.07 -11.81
CA ASN A 279 4.20 -12.55 -12.70
C ASN A 279 3.76 -12.49 -14.16
N ILE A 280 2.54 -12.91 -14.46
CA ILE A 280 1.93 -12.77 -15.80
C ILE A 280 1.92 -11.30 -16.23
N ALA A 281 1.47 -10.39 -15.35
CA ALA A 281 1.46 -8.95 -15.67
C ALA A 281 2.86 -8.39 -15.91
N MET A 282 3.86 -8.84 -15.15
CA MET A 282 5.26 -8.45 -15.35
C MET A 282 5.81 -8.98 -16.67
N ASP A 283 5.48 -10.22 -17.05
CA ASP A 283 5.90 -10.83 -18.31
C ASP A 283 5.24 -10.16 -19.51
N ILE A 284 3.95 -9.81 -19.42
CA ILE A 284 3.25 -8.99 -20.42
C ILE A 284 3.98 -7.66 -20.58
N LYS A 285 4.25 -6.94 -19.47
CA LYS A 285 4.97 -5.66 -19.51
C LYS A 285 6.37 -5.81 -20.13
N LYS A 286 7.09 -6.88 -19.78
CA LYS A 286 8.40 -7.19 -20.35
C LYS A 286 8.29 -7.45 -21.85
N SER A 287 7.28 -8.18 -22.30
CA SER A 287 7.05 -8.46 -23.72
C SER A 287 6.70 -7.23 -24.54
N THR A 288 5.82 -6.36 -24.02
CA THR A 288 5.48 -5.09 -24.68
C THR A 288 6.73 -4.22 -24.84
N ARG A 289 7.55 -4.16 -23.79
CA ARG A 289 8.84 -3.45 -23.84
C ARG A 289 9.79 -4.06 -24.85
N LEU A 290 9.99 -5.38 -24.83
CA LEU A 290 10.90 -6.09 -25.75
C LEU A 290 10.46 -5.94 -27.21
N TYR A 291 9.17 -5.97 -27.47
CA TYR A 291 8.67 -5.71 -28.82
C TYR A 291 8.88 -4.27 -29.25
N LYS A 292 8.62 -3.29 -28.38
CA LYS A 292 8.92 -1.88 -28.68
C LYS A 292 10.42 -1.68 -28.93
N LEU A 293 11.26 -2.32 -28.14
CA LEU A 293 12.71 -2.34 -28.34
C LEU A 293 13.09 -2.96 -29.69
N ARG A 294 12.55 -4.15 -30.01
CA ARG A 294 12.71 -4.81 -31.31
C ARG A 294 12.26 -3.93 -32.46
N HIS A 295 11.13 -3.25 -32.31
CA HIS A 295 10.57 -2.35 -33.31
C HIS A 295 11.56 -1.23 -33.60
N VAL A 296 11.89 -0.42 -32.58
CA VAL A 296 12.83 0.70 -32.70
C VAL A 296 14.21 0.24 -33.21
N TRP A 297 14.75 -0.86 -32.68
CA TRP A 297 16.05 -1.41 -33.06
C TRP A 297 16.13 -1.76 -34.55
N ASN A 298 15.07 -2.33 -35.12
CA ASN A 298 15.06 -2.81 -36.50
C ASN A 298 14.47 -1.80 -37.51
N VAL A 299 13.98 -0.62 -37.09
CA VAL A 299 13.50 0.36 -38.06
C VAL A 299 14.66 0.96 -38.84
N LYS A 300 14.56 0.93 -40.17
CA LYS A 300 15.47 1.64 -41.07
C LYS A 300 15.13 3.12 -41.12
N ALA A 301 16.15 3.99 -41.18
CA ALA A 301 15.98 5.46 -41.19
C ALA A 301 15.12 5.98 -42.36
N THR A 302 15.00 5.19 -43.44
CA THR A 302 14.19 5.47 -44.62
C THR A 302 12.68 5.30 -44.41
N ASN A 303 12.24 4.57 -43.37
CA ASN A 303 10.83 4.20 -43.19
C ASN A 303 10.13 5.07 -42.14
N LYS A 304 9.92 6.36 -42.47
CA LYS A 304 9.38 7.39 -41.56
C LYS A 304 7.97 7.10 -41.04
N THR A 305 7.16 6.33 -41.77
CA THR A 305 5.79 5.95 -41.38
C THR A 305 5.77 4.97 -40.20
N ALA A 306 6.78 4.11 -40.06
CA ALA A 306 6.86 3.12 -38.98
C ALA A 306 7.22 3.72 -37.61
N LEU A 307 7.74 4.96 -37.58
CA LEU A 307 8.23 5.64 -36.37
C LEU A 307 7.32 6.81 -35.93
N ALA A 308 6.26 7.11 -36.68
CA ALA A 308 5.39 8.26 -36.43
C ALA A 308 4.71 8.24 -35.04
N HIS A 309 4.58 7.05 -34.43
CA HIS A 309 3.97 6.87 -33.12
C HIS A 309 4.98 6.80 -31.96
N GLU A 310 6.29 6.83 -32.25
CA GLU A 310 7.33 6.75 -31.22
C GLU A 310 7.83 8.14 -30.80
N LYS A 311 7.99 8.36 -29.49
CA LYS A 311 8.51 9.63 -28.96
C LYS A 311 9.99 9.75 -29.31
N LYS A 312 10.29 10.53 -30.33
CA LYS A 312 11.66 10.90 -30.71
C LYS A 312 12.23 11.88 -29.67
N VAL A 313 13.45 11.62 -29.21
CA VAL A 313 14.22 12.48 -28.32
C VAL A 313 15.60 12.62 -28.96
N ASP A 314 15.93 13.82 -29.43
CA ASP A 314 17.12 14.12 -30.23
C ASP A 314 17.26 13.20 -31.45
N GLU A 315 18.34 12.42 -31.55
CA GLU A 315 18.60 11.47 -32.65
C GLU A 315 18.05 10.06 -32.38
N GLY A 316 17.52 9.81 -31.18
CA GLY A 316 17.04 8.49 -30.75
C GLY A 316 15.55 8.46 -30.39
N TYR A 317 15.13 7.33 -29.80
CA TYR A 317 13.75 7.09 -29.38
C TYR A 317 13.69 6.68 -27.92
N ALA A 318 12.72 7.22 -27.19
CA ALA A 318 12.55 6.93 -25.77
C ALA A 318 11.90 5.56 -25.55
N VAL A 319 12.67 4.61 -25.02
CA VAL A 319 12.22 3.26 -24.67
C VAL A 319 12.52 3.00 -23.21
N LYS A 320 11.52 3.26 -22.35
CA LYS A 320 11.66 3.08 -20.90
C LYS A 320 11.94 1.63 -20.52
N GLY A 321 12.98 1.41 -19.73
CA GLY A 321 13.52 0.11 -19.33
C GLY A 321 14.44 -0.54 -20.38
N SER A 322 14.96 0.23 -21.34
CA SER A 322 15.99 -0.19 -22.31
C SER A 322 17.42 -0.10 -21.75
N GLY A 323 17.65 0.70 -20.70
CA GLY A 323 18.98 0.97 -20.16
C GLY A 323 19.82 1.93 -21.01
N GLY A 324 19.17 2.76 -21.84
CA GLY A 324 19.83 3.75 -22.69
C GLY A 324 20.51 4.92 -21.94
N TYR A 325 21.15 5.81 -22.71
CA TYR A 325 22.02 6.88 -22.20
C TYR A 325 21.24 8.18 -21.89
N SER A 326 20.23 8.13 -21.01
CA SER A 326 19.53 9.34 -20.53
C SER A 326 18.54 9.01 -19.40
N ASP A 327 18.05 10.02 -18.68
CA ASP A 327 16.96 9.89 -17.70
C ASP A 327 15.66 9.34 -18.34
N ASP A 328 15.45 9.64 -19.63
CA ASP A 328 14.33 9.14 -20.42
C ASP A 328 14.61 7.78 -21.11
N GLU A 329 15.81 7.21 -20.91
CA GLU A 329 16.32 5.97 -21.52
C GLU A 329 16.14 5.93 -23.05
N VAL A 330 17.05 6.61 -23.75
CA VAL A 330 17.01 6.78 -25.21
C VAL A 330 17.87 5.72 -25.91
N ILE A 331 17.32 5.11 -26.96
CA ILE A 331 18.02 4.16 -27.82
C ILE A 331 17.90 4.57 -29.29
N CYS A 332 18.98 4.40 -30.06
CA CYS A 332 18.99 4.62 -31.51
C CYS A 332 18.70 3.32 -32.28
N THR A 333 18.50 3.43 -33.59
CA THR A 333 18.28 2.26 -34.45
C THR A 333 19.57 1.45 -34.61
N LYS A 334 19.46 0.15 -34.97
CA LYS A 334 20.63 -0.68 -35.28
C LYS A 334 21.49 -0.05 -36.38
N GLU A 335 20.85 0.54 -37.39
CA GLU A 335 21.52 1.23 -38.50
C GLU A 335 22.42 2.38 -38.01
N TYR A 336 21.94 3.18 -37.05
CA TYR A 336 22.75 4.24 -36.45
C TYR A 336 24.00 3.67 -35.77
N TYR A 337 23.84 2.63 -34.95
CA TYR A 337 24.99 2.01 -34.28
C TYR A 337 25.92 1.27 -35.25
N GLN A 338 25.40 0.71 -36.34
CA GLN A 338 26.21 0.12 -37.41
C GLN A 338 27.07 1.16 -38.11
N ASN A 339 26.52 2.34 -38.41
CA ASN A 339 27.28 3.44 -39.02
C ASN A 339 28.40 3.93 -38.08
N LEU A 340 28.12 4.02 -36.78
CA LEU A 340 29.13 4.37 -35.78
C LEU A 340 30.24 3.31 -35.71
N ALA A 341 29.85 2.03 -35.59
CA ALA A 341 30.78 0.90 -35.58
C ALA A 341 31.64 0.85 -36.85
N ASP A 342 31.07 1.15 -38.01
CA ASP A 342 31.80 1.19 -39.28
C ASP A 342 32.80 2.35 -39.36
N ALA A 343 32.46 3.50 -38.78
CA ALA A 343 33.33 4.66 -38.70
C ALA A 343 34.52 4.38 -37.77
N GLU A 344 34.28 3.85 -36.57
CA GLU A 344 35.32 3.47 -35.62
C GLU A 344 36.24 2.38 -36.18
N ALA A 345 35.67 1.33 -36.77
CA ALA A 345 36.45 0.29 -37.43
C ALA A 345 37.33 0.82 -38.58
N SER A 346 36.85 1.85 -39.30
CA SER A 346 37.62 2.49 -40.36
C SER A 346 38.72 3.40 -39.79
N TRP A 347 38.50 4.02 -38.64
CA TRP A 347 39.49 4.81 -37.91
C TRP A 347 40.60 3.94 -37.31
N GLU A 348 40.25 2.84 -36.64
CA GLU A 348 41.24 1.90 -36.09
C GLU A 348 42.10 1.28 -37.19
N ALA A 349 41.50 0.89 -38.31
CA ALA A 349 42.23 0.42 -39.49
C ALA A 349 43.24 1.47 -40.00
N LEU A 350 42.86 2.75 -39.99
CA LEU A 350 43.74 3.86 -40.40
C LEU A 350 44.89 4.08 -39.41
N ILE A 351 44.62 4.05 -38.10
CA ILE A 351 45.64 4.22 -37.05
C ILE A 351 46.67 3.09 -37.09
N ASP A 352 46.23 1.85 -37.26
CA ASP A 352 47.14 0.71 -37.37
C ASP A 352 47.97 0.76 -38.65
N ASP A 353 47.39 1.24 -39.76
CA ASP A 353 48.14 1.43 -40.99
C ASP A 353 49.17 2.58 -40.89
N LEU A 354 48.89 3.64 -40.14
CA LEU A 354 49.86 4.70 -39.80
C LEU A 354 51.01 4.15 -38.94
N ARG A 355 50.70 3.32 -37.94
CA ARG A 355 51.70 2.67 -37.07
C ARG A 355 52.57 1.66 -37.83
N ASP A 356 52.00 0.95 -38.80
CA ASP A 356 52.73 0.03 -39.66
C ASP A 356 53.61 0.77 -40.68
N TYR A 357 53.16 1.94 -41.16
CA TYR A 357 53.94 2.81 -42.05
C TYR A 357 55.21 3.32 -41.36
N ASP A 358 55.09 3.82 -40.12
CA ASP A 358 56.24 4.28 -39.32
C ASP A 358 57.27 3.17 -39.05
N LYS A 359 56.84 1.90 -39.04
CA LYS A 359 57.71 0.75 -38.77
C LYS A 359 58.34 0.11 -40.00
N PHE A 360 57.65 0.13 -41.16
CA PHE A 360 58.05 -0.67 -42.33
C PHE A 360 58.13 0.13 -43.65
N GLY A 361 57.80 1.42 -43.64
CA GLY A 361 57.94 2.33 -44.79
C GLY A 361 57.05 2.00 -46.00
N LYS A 362 56.06 1.10 -45.85
CA LYS A 362 55.12 0.71 -46.92
C LYS A 362 53.71 0.57 -46.36
N MET A 363 52.75 1.31 -46.93
CA MET A 363 51.32 1.12 -46.65
C MET A 363 50.83 -0.21 -47.24
N ARG A 364 50.20 -1.05 -46.41
CA ARG A 364 49.43 -2.22 -46.88
C ARG A 364 48.04 -1.76 -47.36
N PRO A 365 47.30 -2.59 -48.15
CA PRO A 365 45.99 -2.20 -48.64
C PRO A 365 44.95 -2.15 -47.51
N VAL A 366 44.50 -0.93 -47.18
CA VAL A 366 43.50 -0.55 -46.16
C VAL A 366 42.22 -1.43 -46.16
N ARG A 367 41.81 -1.93 -47.34
CA ARG A 367 40.50 -2.57 -47.53
C ARG A 367 40.29 -3.90 -46.79
N ARG A 368 41.34 -4.71 -46.59
CA ARG A 368 41.19 -6.05 -45.95
C ARG A 368 41.19 -5.99 -44.41
N LYS A 369 41.92 -5.04 -43.80
CA LYS A 369 41.92 -4.84 -42.35
C LYS A 369 40.63 -4.16 -41.89
N ALA A 370 40.17 -3.15 -42.62
CA ALA A 370 38.91 -2.46 -42.31
C ALA A 370 37.69 -3.39 -42.31
N SER A 371 37.66 -4.44 -43.15
CA SER A 371 36.58 -5.43 -43.12
C SER A 371 36.59 -6.33 -41.88
N LEU A 372 37.77 -6.66 -41.34
CA LEU A 372 37.91 -7.45 -40.12
C LEU A 372 37.45 -6.64 -38.90
N TYR A 373 37.95 -5.41 -38.74
CA TYR A 373 37.51 -4.52 -37.67
C TYR A 373 36.01 -4.22 -37.73
N ARG A 374 35.44 -4.05 -38.93
CA ARG A 374 33.98 -3.88 -39.06
C ARG A 374 33.20 -5.09 -38.56
N GLN A 375 33.71 -6.30 -38.77
CA GLN A 375 33.05 -7.50 -38.27
C GLN A 375 33.11 -7.56 -36.74
N GLU A 376 34.27 -7.25 -36.16
CA GLU A 376 34.47 -7.21 -34.70
C GLU A 376 33.57 -6.16 -34.04
N TRP A 377 33.57 -4.92 -34.55
CA TRP A 377 32.73 -3.84 -34.02
C TRP A 377 31.22 -4.10 -34.18
N ARG A 378 30.80 -4.83 -35.21
CA ARG A 378 29.38 -5.18 -35.43
C ARG A 378 28.91 -6.37 -34.59
N GLU A 379 29.80 -7.21 -34.08
CA GLU A 379 29.45 -8.43 -33.34
C GLU A 379 28.51 -8.15 -32.16
N ALA A 380 28.79 -7.10 -31.39
CA ALA A 380 27.96 -6.67 -30.26
C ALA A 380 26.52 -6.31 -30.66
N LEU A 381 26.33 -5.78 -31.87
CA LEU A 381 25.01 -5.43 -32.40
C LEU A 381 24.21 -6.68 -32.77
N ASP A 382 24.88 -7.71 -33.27
CA ASP A 382 24.26 -8.99 -33.62
C ASP A 382 23.90 -9.80 -32.37
N ILE A 383 24.76 -9.82 -31.35
CA ILE A 383 24.47 -10.40 -30.03
C ILE A 383 23.24 -9.73 -29.42
N SER A 384 23.18 -8.40 -29.44
CA SER A 384 22.04 -7.63 -28.92
C SER A 384 20.75 -7.95 -29.66
N SER A 385 20.81 -8.09 -30.99
CA SER A 385 19.66 -8.47 -31.82
C SER A 385 19.14 -9.87 -31.46
N ALA A 386 20.05 -10.84 -31.30
CA ALA A 386 19.70 -12.21 -30.95
C ALA A 386 19.10 -12.33 -29.54
N TYR A 387 19.61 -11.54 -28.59
CA TYR A 387 19.09 -11.48 -27.22
C TYR A 387 17.61 -11.05 -27.19
N ILE A 388 17.27 -9.97 -27.90
CA ILE A 388 15.89 -9.44 -27.95
C ILE A 388 14.92 -10.51 -28.50
N GLU A 389 15.29 -11.18 -29.59
CA GLU A 389 14.46 -12.23 -30.20
C GLU A 389 14.29 -13.45 -29.30
N THR A 390 15.37 -13.89 -28.66
CA THR A 390 15.37 -15.08 -27.79
C THR A 390 14.48 -14.85 -26.57
N GLU A 391 14.62 -13.69 -25.92
CA GLU A 391 13.80 -13.31 -24.77
C GLU A 391 12.32 -13.19 -25.14
N LEU A 392 12.01 -12.53 -26.27
CA LEU A 392 10.62 -12.38 -26.72
C LEU A 392 10.00 -13.76 -27.04
N ARG A 393 10.74 -14.64 -27.72
CA ARG A 393 10.29 -16.00 -28.04
C ARG A 393 10.07 -16.85 -26.79
N SER A 394 10.95 -16.74 -25.81
CA SER A 394 10.82 -17.44 -24.53
C SER A 394 9.51 -17.08 -23.82
N ILE A 395 9.20 -15.78 -23.70
CA ILE A 395 7.96 -15.33 -23.04
C ILE A 395 6.73 -15.77 -23.85
N CYS A 396 6.74 -15.63 -25.18
CA CYS A 396 5.63 -16.08 -26.01
C CYS A 396 5.39 -17.59 -25.93
N THR A 397 6.44 -18.39 -25.77
CA THR A 397 6.34 -19.86 -25.70
C THR A 397 5.82 -20.32 -24.35
N LYS A 398 6.25 -19.66 -23.26
CA LYS A 398 5.80 -19.93 -21.88
C LYS A 398 4.28 -19.91 -21.72
N TYR A 399 3.57 -19.10 -22.49
CA TYR A 399 2.13 -18.91 -22.35
C TYR A 399 1.28 -19.56 -23.45
N LYS A 400 1.89 -20.38 -24.33
CA LYS A 400 1.13 -21.18 -25.30
C LYS A 400 0.35 -22.29 -24.60
N LEU A 401 -0.70 -22.76 -25.27
CA LEU A 401 -1.33 -24.02 -24.88
C LEU A 401 -0.32 -25.16 -25.00
N SER A 402 -0.09 -25.85 -23.89
CA SER A 402 0.83 -26.98 -23.77
C SER A 402 0.17 -28.09 -22.94
N GLU A 403 0.73 -29.29 -22.96
CA GLU A 403 0.27 -30.38 -22.10
C GLU A 403 0.36 -30.02 -20.60
N GLU A 404 1.34 -29.18 -20.23
CA GLU A 404 1.54 -28.70 -18.87
C GLU A 404 0.31 -27.93 -18.34
N ILE A 405 -0.29 -27.04 -19.13
CA ILE A 405 -1.46 -26.28 -18.65
C ILE A 405 -2.72 -27.16 -18.52
N PHE A 406 -2.85 -28.20 -19.34
CA PHE A 406 -3.95 -29.17 -19.23
C PHE A 406 -3.78 -30.11 -18.04
N SER A 407 -2.57 -30.65 -17.82
CA SER A 407 -2.28 -31.45 -16.62
C SER A 407 -2.51 -30.66 -15.32
N GLU A 408 -2.14 -29.38 -15.31
CA GLU A 408 -2.41 -28.49 -14.19
C GLU A 408 -3.92 -28.23 -14.03
N GLN A 409 -4.68 -28.08 -15.12
CA GLN A 409 -6.14 -27.98 -15.10
C GLN A 409 -6.79 -29.19 -14.43
N ASP A 410 -6.37 -30.40 -14.79
CA ASP A 410 -6.89 -31.64 -14.22
C ASP A 410 -6.57 -31.77 -12.73
N ARG A 411 -5.34 -31.41 -12.34
CA ARG A 411 -4.94 -31.37 -10.94
C ARG A 411 -5.82 -30.43 -10.13
N VAL A 412 -6.09 -29.23 -10.65
CA VAL A 412 -6.97 -28.24 -10.01
C VAL A 412 -8.41 -28.73 -9.98
N GLN A 413 -8.89 -29.40 -11.03
CA GLN A 413 -10.24 -29.96 -11.08
C GLN A 413 -10.47 -31.04 -10.01
N LYS A 414 -9.49 -31.92 -9.79
CA LYS A 414 -9.54 -32.93 -8.70
C LYS A 414 -9.63 -32.27 -7.33
N ALA A 415 -8.77 -31.28 -7.05
CA ALA A 415 -8.81 -30.56 -5.78
C ALA A 415 -10.14 -29.80 -5.56
N LEU A 416 -10.78 -29.34 -6.65
CA LEU A 416 -12.11 -28.72 -6.59
C LEU A 416 -13.21 -29.72 -6.26
N GLN A 417 -13.14 -30.90 -6.86
CA GLN A 417 -14.09 -31.98 -6.60
C GLN A 417 -14.02 -32.42 -5.14
N GLU A 418 -12.81 -32.66 -4.61
CA GLU A 418 -12.61 -33.06 -3.21
C GLU A 418 -13.21 -32.04 -2.22
N ARG A 419 -12.93 -30.74 -2.42
CA ARG A 419 -13.49 -29.67 -1.58
C ARG A 419 -15.00 -29.58 -1.68
N TYR A 420 -15.55 -29.85 -2.86
CA TYR A 420 -16.99 -29.89 -3.07
C TYR A 420 -17.62 -31.08 -2.34
N GLU A 421 -17.02 -32.27 -2.44
CA GLU A 421 -17.43 -33.50 -1.74
C GLU A 421 -17.50 -33.27 -0.22
N GLU A 422 -16.43 -32.72 0.37
CA GLU A 422 -16.39 -32.38 1.80
C GLU A 422 -17.47 -31.38 2.21
N ARG A 423 -17.74 -30.39 1.34
CA ARG A 423 -18.78 -29.39 1.59
C ARG A 423 -20.17 -30.00 1.48
N SER A 424 -20.40 -30.88 0.51
CA SER A 424 -21.65 -31.61 0.31
C SER A 424 -21.96 -32.51 1.51
N GLN A 425 -20.97 -33.28 1.99
CA GLN A 425 -21.14 -34.12 3.19
C GLN A 425 -21.45 -33.31 4.46
N ARG A 426 -20.86 -32.12 4.61
CA ARG A 426 -21.22 -31.20 5.71
C ARG A 426 -22.64 -30.65 5.55
N TYR A 427 -23.03 -30.33 4.31
CA TYR A 427 -24.36 -29.83 4.00
C TYR A 427 -25.45 -30.88 4.29
N ALA A 428 -25.26 -32.12 3.85
CA ALA A 428 -26.19 -33.22 4.11
C ALA A 428 -26.41 -33.43 5.62
N ARG A 429 -25.32 -33.45 6.42
CA ARG A 429 -25.42 -33.57 7.88
C ARG A 429 -26.10 -32.37 8.55
N LEU A 430 -25.92 -31.16 7.99
CA LEU A 430 -26.62 -29.97 8.45
C LEU A 430 -28.13 -30.15 8.24
N VAL A 431 -28.55 -30.52 7.02
CA VAL A 431 -29.97 -30.72 6.68
C VAL A 431 -30.61 -31.76 7.60
N GLU A 432 -29.96 -32.91 7.80
CA GLU A 432 -30.42 -33.96 8.71
C GLU A 432 -30.63 -33.44 10.15
N MET A 433 -29.70 -32.64 10.67
CA MET A 433 -29.85 -32.03 11.99
C MET A 433 -30.98 -30.99 12.05
N LEU A 434 -31.13 -30.17 11.01
CA LEU A 434 -32.19 -29.16 10.96
C LEU A 434 -33.59 -29.80 10.93
N GLU A 435 -33.75 -30.90 10.20
CA GLU A 435 -34.98 -31.68 10.15
C GLU A 435 -35.27 -32.37 11.50
N LYS A 436 -34.26 -33.02 12.08
CA LYS A 436 -34.37 -33.72 13.37
C LYS A 436 -34.78 -32.79 14.51
N ASP A 437 -34.18 -31.60 14.56
CA ASP A 437 -34.45 -30.61 15.60
C ASP A 437 -35.58 -29.65 15.21
N LYS A 438 -36.20 -29.81 14.03
CA LYS A 438 -37.30 -28.98 13.51
C LYS A 438 -37.02 -27.48 13.69
N VAL A 439 -35.96 -26.97 13.08
CA VAL A 439 -35.52 -25.59 13.29
C VAL A 439 -36.47 -24.57 12.62
N PHE A 440 -36.98 -23.64 13.41
CA PHE A 440 -37.80 -22.49 12.98
C PHE A 440 -37.32 -21.20 13.67
N MET A 441 -38.02 -20.08 13.45
CA MET A 441 -37.62 -18.74 13.91
C MET A 441 -37.27 -18.64 15.41
N HIS A 442 -38.03 -19.30 16.28
CA HIS A 442 -37.84 -19.32 17.74
C HIS A 442 -37.35 -20.67 18.27
N SER A 443 -36.55 -21.39 17.47
CA SER A 443 -36.05 -22.70 17.89
C SER A 443 -35.19 -22.64 19.16
N GLU A 444 -34.63 -21.48 19.50
CA GLU A 444 -33.90 -21.23 20.75
C GLU A 444 -34.74 -21.44 22.02
N LEU A 445 -36.06 -21.32 21.92
CA LEU A 445 -36.97 -21.47 23.06
C LEU A 445 -37.39 -22.91 23.33
N ILE A 446 -37.13 -23.84 22.39
CA ILE A 446 -37.64 -25.22 22.45
C ILE A 446 -36.53 -26.25 22.32
N ASN A 447 -35.47 -25.96 21.55
CA ASN A 447 -34.43 -26.94 21.20
C ASN A 447 -33.28 -26.98 22.21
N PHE A 448 -33.55 -27.43 23.43
CA PHE A 448 -32.55 -27.55 24.50
C PHE A 448 -31.72 -28.83 24.47
N ARG A 449 -31.97 -29.76 23.54
CA ARG A 449 -31.22 -31.03 23.43
C ARG A 449 -29.72 -30.81 23.27
N ASN A 450 -29.34 -29.76 22.55
CA ASN A 450 -27.96 -29.35 22.35
C ASN A 450 -27.86 -27.83 22.57
N PRO A 451 -27.69 -27.36 23.82
CA PRO A 451 -27.70 -25.93 24.11
C PRO A 451 -26.48 -25.22 23.52
N VAL A 452 -26.57 -23.89 23.43
CA VAL A 452 -25.45 -23.04 23.03
C VAL A 452 -24.39 -23.05 24.13
N THR A 453 -23.15 -23.38 23.75
CA THR A 453 -21.99 -23.48 24.65
C THR A 453 -21.00 -22.31 24.51
N HIS A 454 -21.14 -21.50 23.46
CA HIS A 454 -20.25 -20.38 23.19
C HIS A 454 -20.81 -19.06 23.69
N GLY A 455 -20.12 -18.48 24.68
CA GLY A 455 -20.43 -17.17 25.26
C GLY A 455 -19.84 -16.00 24.48
N LEU A 456 -19.98 -14.80 25.03
CA LEU A 456 -19.52 -13.55 24.41
C LEU A 456 -17.99 -13.46 24.30
N ASP A 457 -17.26 -13.97 25.28
CA ASP A 457 -15.80 -13.97 25.29
C ASP A 457 -15.20 -14.76 24.11
N ASP A 458 -15.87 -15.84 23.69
CA ASP A 458 -15.43 -16.65 22.55
C ASP A 458 -15.48 -15.88 21.23
N TYR A 459 -16.42 -14.94 21.09
CA TYR A 459 -16.50 -14.09 19.91
C TYR A 459 -15.37 -13.06 19.87
N LEU A 460 -15.10 -12.41 21.00
CA LEU A 460 -14.00 -11.44 21.11
C LEU A 460 -12.65 -12.10 20.92
N GLU A 461 -12.47 -13.30 21.49
CA GLU A 461 -11.28 -14.10 21.30
C GLU A 461 -11.09 -14.50 19.84
N ALA A 462 -12.14 -14.96 19.16
CA ALA A 462 -12.09 -15.31 17.75
C ALA A 462 -11.75 -14.11 16.84
N ASP A 463 -12.12 -12.89 17.24
CA ASP A 463 -11.86 -11.66 16.49
C ASP A 463 -10.54 -10.96 16.89
N SER A 464 -9.90 -11.37 17.98
CA SER A 464 -8.64 -10.79 18.46
C SER A 464 -7.51 -10.88 17.43
N ASN A 465 -7.40 -12.02 16.75
CA ASN A 465 -6.35 -12.28 15.75
C ASN A 465 -6.72 -11.82 14.33
N LYS A 466 -7.92 -11.25 14.14
CA LYS A 466 -8.40 -10.85 12.80
C LYS A 466 -8.12 -9.37 12.54
N GLN A 467 -7.82 -9.06 11.28
CA GLN A 467 -7.77 -7.67 10.84
C GLN A 467 -9.12 -6.97 11.07
N PRO A 468 -9.14 -5.65 11.38
CA PRO A 468 -10.37 -4.91 11.69
C PRO A 468 -11.48 -5.07 10.64
N GLN A 469 -11.11 -5.26 9.37
CA GLN A 469 -12.06 -5.44 8.29
C GLN A 469 -12.77 -6.81 8.27
N ASN A 470 -12.15 -7.82 8.88
CA ASN A 470 -12.56 -9.23 8.91
C ASN A 470 -13.18 -9.65 10.26
N LYS A 471 -13.19 -8.76 11.25
CA LYS A 471 -13.86 -9.00 12.54
C LYS A 471 -15.37 -9.15 12.30
N GLN A 472 -15.96 -10.21 12.85
CA GLN A 472 -17.39 -10.50 12.74
C GLN A 472 -18.22 -9.61 13.66
N GLY A 473 -17.64 -9.18 14.79
CA GLY A 473 -18.34 -8.42 15.82
C GLY A 473 -19.04 -9.33 16.84
N LEU A 474 -19.62 -8.68 17.84
CA LEU A 474 -20.22 -9.32 19.00
C LEU A 474 -21.73 -9.47 18.82
N PRO A 475 -22.36 -10.62 19.13
CA PRO A 475 -23.82 -10.71 19.16
C PRO A 475 -24.39 -9.84 20.29
N GLN A 476 -25.61 -9.32 20.10
CA GLN A 476 -26.24 -8.38 21.03
C GLN A 476 -26.66 -9.02 22.35
N MET A 477 -26.99 -10.32 22.33
CA MET A 477 -27.45 -11.08 23.49
C MET A 477 -26.63 -12.34 23.65
N GLU A 478 -26.22 -12.63 24.89
CA GLU A 478 -25.64 -13.92 25.25
C GLU A 478 -26.76 -14.96 25.38
N ARG A 479 -26.57 -16.11 24.71
CA ARG A 479 -27.56 -17.20 24.66
C ARG A 479 -27.05 -18.48 25.32
N LEU A 480 -26.09 -18.38 26.24
CA LEU A 480 -25.49 -19.55 26.87
C LEU A 480 -26.57 -20.40 27.56
N GLY A 481 -26.62 -21.70 27.26
CA GLY A 481 -27.64 -22.60 27.82
C GLY A 481 -29.01 -22.58 27.10
N MET A 482 -29.27 -21.62 26.20
CA MET A 482 -30.50 -21.62 25.38
C MET A 482 -30.41 -22.63 24.24
N GLY A 483 -31.55 -22.92 23.61
CA GLY A 483 -31.58 -23.71 22.39
C GLY A 483 -30.86 -23.04 21.22
N LYS A 484 -30.63 -23.82 20.16
CA LYS A 484 -29.94 -23.36 18.95
C LYS A 484 -30.90 -22.76 17.93
N THR A 485 -30.50 -21.62 17.37
CA THR A 485 -31.09 -20.99 16.17
C THR A 485 -30.49 -21.56 14.89
N LEU A 486 -31.11 -21.31 13.73
CA LEU A 486 -30.55 -21.67 12.42
C LEU A 486 -29.10 -21.18 12.24
N GLY A 487 -28.79 -19.96 12.67
CA GLY A 487 -27.42 -19.41 12.62
C GLY A 487 -26.40 -20.23 13.40
N ASP A 488 -26.83 -20.92 14.46
CA ASP A 488 -25.97 -21.76 15.30
C ASP A 488 -25.62 -23.07 14.61
N TYR A 489 -26.59 -23.70 13.96
CA TYR A 489 -26.36 -24.87 13.13
C TYR A 489 -25.44 -24.53 11.95
N LEU A 490 -25.70 -23.43 11.25
CA LEU A 490 -24.83 -22.95 10.17
C LEU A 490 -23.39 -22.73 10.68
N ARG A 491 -23.21 -22.14 11.87
CA ARG A 491 -21.89 -21.96 12.48
C ARG A 491 -21.20 -23.30 12.80
N ILE A 492 -21.92 -24.25 13.40
CA ILE A 492 -21.39 -25.58 13.76
C ILE A 492 -20.83 -26.30 12.52
N PHE A 493 -21.55 -26.23 11.40
CA PHE A 493 -21.15 -26.86 10.14
C PHE A 493 -20.23 -25.99 9.27
N LYS A 494 -19.72 -24.88 9.83
CA LYS A 494 -18.76 -23.96 9.19
C LYS A 494 -19.31 -23.27 7.92
N PHE A 495 -20.63 -23.08 7.85
CA PHE A 495 -21.25 -22.23 6.85
C PHE A 495 -21.28 -20.76 7.29
N SER A 496 -21.49 -19.87 6.31
CA SER A 496 -21.77 -18.48 6.63
C SER A 496 -23.03 -18.41 7.49
N ASN A 497 -23.01 -17.52 8.46
CA ASN A 497 -24.12 -17.30 9.37
C ASN A 497 -24.13 -15.83 9.78
N TYR A 498 -25.23 -15.42 10.36
CA TYR A 498 -25.43 -14.11 10.94
C TYR A 498 -26.10 -14.27 12.30
N ARG A 499 -25.61 -13.51 13.28
CA ARG A 499 -26.30 -13.29 14.55
C ARG A 499 -26.54 -11.80 14.75
N MET A 500 -27.67 -11.45 15.34
CA MET A 500 -28.03 -10.05 15.60
C MET A 500 -26.94 -9.35 16.40
N GLY A 501 -26.51 -8.18 15.92
CA GLY A 501 -25.41 -7.39 16.49
C GLY A 501 -24.04 -7.63 15.84
N GLN A 502 -23.89 -8.68 15.02
CA GLN A 502 -22.70 -8.85 14.20
C GLN A 502 -22.66 -7.83 13.05
N ARG A 503 -21.45 -7.53 12.59
CA ARG A 503 -21.21 -6.59 11.49
C ARG A 503 -21.83 -7.08 10.19
N TYR A 504 -22.90 -6.41 9.77
CA TYR A 504 -23.63 -6.74 8.54
C TYR A 504 -23.58 -5.63 7.47
N ARG A 505 -23.17 -4.40 7.83
CA ARG A 505 -23.19 -3.20 6.94
C ARG A 505 -22.47 -3.40 5.60
N LYS A 506 -21.36 -4.16 5.57
CA LYS A 506 -20.59 -4.42 4.34
C LYS A 506 -21.25 -5.41 3.38
N ARG A 507 -22.24 -6.18 3.84
CA ARG A 507 -22.94 -7.18 3.03
C ARG A 507 -24.15 -6.60 2.31
N PHE A 508 -24.67 -5.46 2.76
CA PHE A 508 -25.63 -4.67 2.00
C PHE A 508 -24.93 -3.96 0.84
N LYS A 509 -25.22 -4.37 -0.39
CA LYS A 509 -25.01 -3.49 -1.54
C LYS A 509 -26.14 -2.47 -1.49
N PHE A 510 -25.84 -1.24 -1.07
CA PHE A 510 -26.72 -0.12 -1.35
C PHE A 510 -26.72 0.04 -2.87
N LYS A 511 -27.78 -0.40 -3.54
CA LYS A 511 -28.04 -0.04 -4.92
C LYS A 511 -29.00 1.14 -4.92
#